data_AF-A0A818DHL8-F1
#
_entry.id   AF-A0A818DHL8-F1
#
_cell.length_a   1.000
_cell.length_b   1.000
_cell.length_c   1.000
_cell.angle_alpha   90.00
_cell.angle_beta   90.00
_cell.angle_gamma   90.00
#
_symmetry.space_group_name_H-M   'P 1'
#
loop_
_entity.id
_entity.type
_entity.pdbx_description
1 polymer ?
#
loop_
_entity_poly.entity_id
_entity_poly.type
_entity_poly.pdbx_seq_one_letter_code
_entity_poly.pdbx_strand_id
1 'polypeptide(L)'
;MDSILDHRSDASDANSVDSAFSIENGVVTTPEPNEHSTSAATLLNELQRVKQDLKNKDIEIQRAHEIRENTDREIEDLTASLFQSAHSMVEQAKYAQANAEQKLKTANQTIDALVVENTQLKKSVSELKEIINNCRSSLVTNRSVPITTVLSSTEQQQPPSSIRQIVREKLHKRSSSDLQQSLSSIDISTKIDTNVDDWPMVDNVLLREFARWEEKPSIGKDSSVFMHRVYSEDILPCLTFPNADLSSKILTAIEHNDVTMETCHMRTIDENMK
;
A
#
# COMPACT_ATOMS: atom_id res chain seq x y z
N MET A 1 31.72 -14.56 24.00
CA MET A 1 31.54 -14.47 22.53
C MET A 1 32.33 -13.24 22.08
N ASP A 2 33.65 -13.19 22.22
CA ASP A 2 34.71 -14.10 21.74
C ASP A 2 34.96 -13.96 20.23
N SER A 3 36.21 -13.64 19.90
CA SER A 3 36.66 -13.19 18.59
C SER A 3 36.54 -14.27 17.51
N ILE A 4 36.11 -13.87 16.31
CA ILE A 4 36.29 -14.65 15.09
C ILE A 4 37.70 -14.37 14.55
N LEU A 5 38.40 -15.41 14.10
CA LEU A 5 39.79 -15.33 13.65
C LEU A 5 39.89 -14.94 12.18
N ASP A 6 40.82 -14.05 11.86
CA ASP A 6 41.41 -13.99 10.51
C ASP A 6 42.32 -15.20 10.30
N HIS A 7 41.98 -16.06 9.35
CA HIS A 7 42.77 -17.22 8.94
C HIS A 7 42.62 -17.51 7.44
N ARG A 8 43.47 -16.86 6.63
CA ARG A 8 43.89 -17.32 5.29
C ARG A 8 45.24 -16.66 4.95
N SER A 9 46.36 -17.27 5.29
CA SER A 9 46.99 -18.42 4.61
C SER A 9 47.65 -18.02 3.30
N ASP A 10 48.98 -17.94 3.33
CA ASP A 10 49.83 -17.85 2.14
C ASP A 10 49.57 -19.00 1.16
N ALA A 11 49.56 -18.69 -0.13
CA ALA A 11 49.51 -19.66 -1.21
C ALA A 11 50.89 -19.75 -1.88
N SER A 12 51.84 -20.39 -1.19
CA SER A 12 53.21 -20.58 -1.67
C SER A 12 53.35 -21.86 -2.52
N ASP A 13 52.85 -21.82 -3.76
CA ASP A 13 53.04 -22.85 -4.80
C ASP A 13 53.16 -22.15 -6.17
N ALA A 14 53.97 -22.60 -7.12
CA ALA A 14 55.06 -23.58 -7.06
C ALA A 14 55.98 -23.37 -8.26
N ASN A 15 57.27 -23.71 -8.15
CA ASN A 15 57.99 -24.25 -9.32
C ASN A 15 59.18 -25.12 -8.91
N SER A 16 58.96 -26.44 -8.86
CA SER A 16 60.04 -27.42 -8.78
C SER A 16 60.46 -27.80 -10.19
N VAL A 17 61.68 -27.46 -10.57
CA VAL A 17 62.35 -27.96 -11.78
C VAL A 17 63.76 -28.39 -11.42
N ASP A 18 63.85 -29.57 -10.83
CA ASP A 18 65.13 -30.28 -10.67
C ASP A 18 65.60 -30.79 -12.03
N SER A 19 66.82 -30.43 -12.43
CA SER A 19 67.44 -30.87 -13.68
C SER A 19 68.96 -30.87 -13.52
N ALA A 20 69.52 -32.04 -13.23
CA ALA A 20 70.93 -32.22 -12.94
C ALA A 20 71.84 -31.78 -14.11
N PHE A 21 72.77 -30.87 -13.83
CA PHE A 21 73.77 -30.42 -14.80
C PHE A 21 75.17 -30.97 -14.46
N SER A 22 75.40 -32.23 -14.84
CA SER A 22 76.74 -32.80 -14.88
C SER A 22 77.41 -32.41 -16.19
N ILE A 23 78.44 -31.56 -16.14
CA ILE A 23 79.40 -31.41 -17.25
C ILE A 23 80.79 -31.87 -16.80
N GLU A 24 81.32 -32.79 -17.59
CA GLU A 24 82.65 -33.37 -17.53
C GLU A 24 83.69 -32.42 -18.13
N ASN A 25 84.92 -32.43 -17.62
CA ASN A 25 85.99 -31.55 -18.12
C ASN A 25 86.45 -31.98 -19.53
N GLY A 26 86.09 -31.22 -20.57
CA GLY A 26 86.38 -31.55 -21.97
C GLY A 26 86.92 -30.40 -22.82
N VAL A 27 88.25 -30.37 -22.99
CA VAL A 27 89.00 -29.70 -24.08
C VAL A 27 88.84 -28.17 -24.25
N VAL A 28 89.93 -27.45 -24.00
CA VAL A 28 90.11 -26.06 -24.45
C VAL A 28 90.16 -26.00 -25.99
N THR A 29 89.27 -25.21 -26.59
CA THR A 29 89.42 -24.67 -27.95
C THR A 29 89.38 -23.13 -27.88
N THR A 30 90.05 -22.44 -28.80
CA THR A 30 90.29 -20.99 -28.74
C THR A 30 89.03 -20.13 -28.90
N PRO A 31 88.89 -19.01 -28.16
CA PRO A 31 87.76 -18.10 -28.32
C PRO A 31 87.90 -17.23 -29.58
N GLU A 32 86.95 -17.37 -30.51
CA GLU A 32 86.73 -16.41 -31.60
C GLU A 32 86.10 -15.10 -31.05
N PRO A 33 86.44 -13.89 -31.55
CA PRO A 33 86.07 -12.64 -30.88
C PRO A 33 84.60 -12.19 -31.08
N ASN A 34 83.76 -12.97 -31.77
CA ASN A 34 82.51 -12.51 -32.38
C ASN A 34 81.23 -13.02 -31.69
N GLU A 35 81.18 -14.29 -31.26
CA GLU A 35 79.94 -14.92 -30.75
C GLU A 35 79.41 -14.29 -29.44
N HIS A 36 80.31 -13.86 -28.54
CA HIS A 36 79.93 -13.19 -27.30
C HIS A 36 79.21 -11.85 -27.54
N SER A 37 79.56 -11.14 -28.61
CA SER A 37 78.93 -9.86 -28.99
C SER A 37 77.48 -10.06 -29.45
N THR A 38 77.24 -11.08 -30.29
CA THR A 38 75.89 -11.44 -30.73
C THR A 38 75.02 -11.96 -29.59
N SER A 39 75.58 -12.79 -28.69
CA SER A 39 74.85 -13.31 -27.52
C SER A 39 74.42 -12.20 -26.56
N ALA A 40 75.32 -11.25 -26.26
CA ALA A 40 74.99 -10.07 -25.46
C ALA A 40 73.91 -9.20 -26.12
N ALA A 41 73.98 -9.01 -27.45
CA ALA A 41 72.96 -8.26 -28.18
C ALA A 41 71.58 -8.94 -28.16
N THR A 42 71.50 -10.27 -28.26
CA THR A 42 70.23 -10.99 -28.10
C THR A 42 69.65 -10.86 -26.69
N LEU A 43 70.51 -10.95 -25.65
CA LEU A 43 70.09 -10.82 -24.25
C LEU A 43 69.55 -9.41 -23.94
N LEU A 44 70.16 -8.36 -24.48
CA LEU A 44 69.69 -6.98 -24.34
C LEU A 44 68.35 -6.74 -25.03
N ASN A 45 68.13 -7.30 -26.22
CA ASN A 45 66.85 -7.23 -26.93
C ASN A 45 65.74 -7.97 -26.16
N GLU A 46 66.05 -9.13 -25.56
CA GLU A 46 65.11 -9.86 -24.71
C GLU A 46 64.79 -9.10 -23.42
N LEU A 47 65.79 -8.53 -22.74
CA LEU A 47 65.59 -7.66 -21.57
C LEU A 47 64.66 -6.48 -21.92
N GLN A 48 64.88 -5.82 -23.06
CA GLN A 48 64.01 -4.74 -23.52
C GLN A 48 62.57 -5.22 -23.80
N ARG A 49 62.40 -6.41 -24.40
CA ARG A 49 61.09 -7.03 -24.62
C ARG A 49 60.37 -7.30 -23.29
N VAL A 50 61.03 -7.96 -22.35
CA VAL A 50 60.46 -8.29 -21.03
C VAL A 50 60.13 -7.01 -20.25
N LYS A 51 60.98 -5.98 -20.30
CA LYS A 51 60.71 -4.68 -19.68
C LYS A 51 59.47 -3.98 -20.25
N GLN A 52 59.24 -4.07 -21.56
CA GLN A 52 58.05 -3.49 -22.18
C GLN A 52 56.78 -4.31 -21.89
N ASP A 53 56.87 -5.65 -21.86
CA ASP A 53 55.72 -6.48 -21.48
C ASP A 53 55.35 -6.26 -20.01
N LEU A 54 56.32 -6.21 -19.09
CA LEU A 54 56.09 -5.88 -17.68
C LEU A 54 55.37 -4.54 -17.54
N LYS A 55 55.83 -3.49 -18.24
CA LYS A 55 55.12 -2.19 -18.27
C LYS A 55 53.69 -2.29 -18.81
N ASN A 56 53.42 -3.16 -19.79
CA ASN A 56 52.06 -3.40 -20.29
C ASN A 56 51.21 -4.11 -19.22
N LYS A 57 51.79 -5.08 -18.50
CA LYS A 57 51.13 -5.78 -17.38
C LYS A 57 50.80 -4.84 -16.23
N ASP A 58 51.68 -3.90 -15.88
CA ASP A 58 51.40 -2.88 -14.86
C ASP A 58 50.13 -2.07 -15.19
N ILE A 59 49.96 -1.71 -16.46
CA ILE A 59 48.78 -0.97 -16.95
C ILE A 59 47.52 -1.84 -16.91
N GLU A 60 47.62 -3.13 -17.28
CA GLU A 60 46.51 -4.09 -17.19
C GLU A 60 46.09 -4.33 -15.73
N ILE A 61 47.05 -4.43 -14.82
CA ILE A 61 46.84 -4.58 -13.37
C ILE A 61 46.16 -3.33 -12.79
N GLN A 62 46.64 -2.13 -13.14
CA GLN A 62 46.03 -0.86 -12.73
C GLN A 62 44.57 -0.76 -13.21
N ARG A 63 44.30 -1.13 -14.46
CA ARG A 63 42.94 -1.16 -15.01
C ARG A 63 42.04 -2.18 -14.31
N ALA A 64 42.56 -3.36 -14.00
CA ALA A 64 41.85 -4.38 -13.24
C ALA A 64 41.58 -3.93 -11.78
N HIS A 65 42.48 -3.12 -11.20
CA HIS A 65 42.29 -2.50 -9.89
C HIS A 65 41.10 -1.53 -9.90
N GLU A 66 41.07 -0.60 -10.86
CA GLU A 66 40.00 0.40 -11.01
C GLU A 66 38.63 -0.24 -11.25
N ILE A 67 38.58 -1.30 -12.06
CA ILE A 67 37.35 -2.07 -12.29
C ILE A 67 36.87 -2.73 -10.99
N ARG A 68 37.79 -3.39 -10.26
CA ARG A 68 37.46 -4.04 -8.99
C ARG A 68 36.96 -3.04 -7.95
N GLU A 69 37.67 -1.94 -7.72
CA GLU A 69 37.25 -0.87 -6.80
C GLU A 69 35.90 -0.23 -7.18
N ASN A 70 35.50 -0.29 -8.44
CA ASN A 70 34.18 0.14 -8.86
C ASN A 70 33.10 -0.90 -8.57
N THR A 71 33.35 -2.17 -8.89
CA THR A 71 32.43 -3.27 -8.57
C THR A 71 32.26 -3.45 -7.06
N ASP A 72 33.32 -3.30 -6.27
CA ASP A 72 33.29 -3.37 -4.81
C ASP A 72 32.34 -2.28 -4.25
N ARG A 73 32.47 -1.03 -4.71
CA ARG A 73 31.56 0.08 -4.35
C ARG A 73 30.11 -0.15 -4.78
N GLU A 74 29.88 -0.63 -6.01
CA GLU A 74 28.53 -0.94 -6.51
C GLU A 74 27.87 -2.06 -5.70
N ILE A 75 28.64 -3.04 -5.22
CA ILE A 75 28.18 -4.10 -4.32
C ILE A 75 27.86 -3.54 -2.93
N GLU A 76 28.70 -2.64 -2.38
CA GLU A 76 28.43 -1.97 -1.10
C GLU A 76 27.14 -1.13 -1.14
N ASP A 77 26.99 -0.27 -2.17
CA ASP A 77 25.80 0.58 -2.35
C ASP A 77 24.52 -0.25 -2.54
N LEU A 78 24.57 -1.32 -3.34
CA LEU A 78 23.45 -2.24 -3.54
C LEU A 78 23.09 -2.99 -2.25
N THR A 79 24.10 -3.43 -1.49
CA THR A 79 23.91 -4.14 -0.22
C THR A 79 23.28 -3.22 0.83
N ALA A 80 23.77 -1.98 0.95
CA ALA A 80 23.17 -0.97 1.83
C ALA A 80 21.72 -0.66 1.44
N SER A 81 21.45 -0.47 0.15
CA SER A 81 20.10 -0.24 -0.39
C SER A 81 19.14 -1.40 -0.09
N LEU A 82 19.61 -2.64 -0.23
CA LEU A 82 18.83 -3.85 0.06
C LEU A 82 18.49 -3.94 1.57
N PHE A 83 19.44 -3.68 2.46
CA PHE A 83 19.18 -3.65 3.90
C PHE A 83 18.24 -2.51 4.30
N GLN A 84 18.36 -1.32 3.70
CA GLN A 84 17.44 -0.21 3.94
C GLN A 84 16.01 -0.54 3.48
N SER A 85 15.86 -1.13 2.28
CA SER A 85 14.57 -1.59 1.76
C SER A 85 13.93 -2.65 2.66
N ALA A 86 14.68 -3.69 3.04
CA ALA A 86 14.21 -4.74 3.93
C ALA A 86 13.81 -4.20 5.32
N HIS A 87 14.59 -3.26 5.87
CA HIS A 87 14.25 -2.60 7.14
C HIS A 87 12.97 -1.77 7.02
N SER A 88 12.82 -0.97 5.96
CA SER A 88 11.61 -0.18 5.69
C SER A 88 10.36 -1.06 5.60
N MET A 89 10.41 -2.14 4.81
CA MET A 89 9.29 -3.08 4.67
C MET A 89 8.89 -3.73 6.01
N VAL A 90 9.88 -4.07 6.85
CA VAL A 90 9.63 -4.64 8.19
C VAL A 90 9.06 -3.60 9.16
N GLU A 91 9.52 -2.35 9.14
CA GLU A 91 8.93 -1.25 9.93
C GLU A 91 7.48 -0.96 9.52
N GLN A 92 7.19 -0.93 8.22
CA GLN A 92 5.83 -0.77 7.69
C GLN A 92 4.91 -1.90 8.15
N ALA A 93 5.35 -3.16 8.05
CA ALA A 93 4.58 -4.32 8.50
C ALA A 93 4.27 -4.26 10.00
N LYS A 94 5.24 -3.89 10.86
CA LYS A 94 5.02 -3.66 12.29
C LYS A 94 4.01 -2.55 12.55
N TYR A 95 4.11 -1.42 11.83
CA TYR A 95 3.20 -0.29 12.00
C TYR A 95 1.76 -0.66 11.59
N ALA A 96 1.59 -1.35 10.47
CA ALA A 96 0.30 -1.88 10.02
C ALA A 96 -0.29 -2.88 11.03
N GLN A 97 0.53 -3.80 11.57
CA GLN A 97 0.14 -4.72 12.63
C GLN A 97 -0.32 -3.98 13.89
N ALA A 98 0.46 -3.04 14.41
CA ALA A 98 0.12 -2.28 15.63
C ALA A 98 -1.18 -1.48 15.46
N ASN A 99 -1.41 -0.91 14.28
CA ASN A 99 -2.65 -0.20 13.93
C ASN A 99 -3.86 -1.16 13.88
N ALA A 100 -3.69 -2.35 13.30
CA ALA A 100 -4.73 -3.40 13.28
C ALA A 100 -5.04 -3.94 14.69
N GLU A 101 -4.02 -4.20 15.51
CA GLU A 101 -4.17 -4.62 16.92
C GLU A 101 -4.87 -3.55 17.76
N GLN A 102 -4.55 -2.26 17.56
CA GLN A 102 -5.23 -1.16 18.23
C GLN A 102 -6.73 -1.09 17.85
N LYS A 103 -7.06 -1.24 16.56
CA LYS A 103 -8.45 -1.30 16.07
C LYS A 103 -9.21 -2.51 16.61
N LEU A 104 -8.57 -3.68 16.65
CA LEU A 104 -9.15 -4.90 17.25
C LEU A 104 -9.42 -4.70 18.75
N LYS A 105 -8.52 -4.03 19.47
CA LYS A 105 -8.69 -3.72 20.89
C LYS A 105 -9.87 -2.78 21.15
N THR A 106 -10.05 -1.70 20.38
CA THR A 106 -11.20 -0.78 20.54
C THR A 106 -12.52 -1.39 20.08
N ALA A 107 -12.50 -2.26 19.07
CA ALA A 107 -13.67 -3.05 18.67
C ALA A 107 -14.10 -4.02 19.79
N ASN A 108 -13.16 -4.76 20.39
CA ASN A 108 -13.45 -5.66 21.51
C ASN A 108 -14.00 -4.91 22.73
N GLN A 109 -13.41 -3.77 23.10
CA GLN A 109 -13.93 -2.91 24.18
C GLN A 109 -15.37 -2.43 23.93
N THR A 110 -15.74 -2.24 22.66
CA THR A 110 -17.11 -1.89 22.25
C THR A 110 -18.05 -3.09 22.35
N ILE A 111 -17.58 -4.28 21.95
CA ILE A 111 -18.33 -5.55 22.10
C ILE A 111 -18.58 -5.84 23.58
N ASP A 112 -17.58 -5.69 24.45
CA ASP A 112 -17.72 -5.91 25.90
C ASP A 112 -18.79 -4.99 26.52
N ALA A 113 -18.80 -3.70 26.14
CA ALA A 113 -19.81 -2.75 26.58
C ALA A 113 -21.23 -3.13 26.09
N LEU A 114 -21.37 -3.52 24.83
CA LEU A 114 -22.64 -4.00 24.26
C LEU A 114 -23.11 -5.32 24.89
N VAL A 115 -22.19 -6.21 25.28
CA VAL A 115 -22.51 -7.44 26.02
C VAL A 115 -23.06 -7.10 27.41
N VAL A 116 -22.46 -6.15 28.13
CA VAL A 116 -22.99 -5.67 29.42
C VAL A 116 -24.41 -5.12 29.25
N GLU A 117 -24.64 -4.21 28.29
CA GLU A 117 -26.00 -3.68 28.01
C GLU A 117 -26.98 -4.81 27.67
N ASN A 118 -26.59 -5.75 26.81
CA ASN A 118 -27.42 -6.87 26.40
C ASN A 118 -27.80 -7.78 27.59
N THR A 119 -26.89 -7.98 28.57
CA THR A 119 -27.23 -8.70 29.81
C THR A 119 -28.18 -7.91 30.72
N GLN A 120 -28.03 -6.59 30.81
CA GLN A 120 -28.94 -5.73 31.57
C GLN A 120 -30.35 -5.72 30.97
N LEU A 121 -30.47 -5.65 29.64
CA LEU A 121 -31.74 -5.73 28.91
C LEU A 121 -32.38 -7.12 29.05
N LYS A 122 -31.59 -8.21 28.99
CA LYS A 122 -32.09 -9.57 29.28
C LYS A 122 -32.65 -9.70 30.69
N LYS A 123 -31.97 -9.09 31.68
CA LYS A 123 -32.43 -9.07 33.08
C LYS A 123 -33.76 -8.33 33.23
N SER A 124 -33.87 -7.08 32.76
CA SER A 124 -35.12 -6.32 32.88
C SER A 124 -36.29 -6.98 32.13
N VAL A 125 -36.03 -7.64 30.99
CA VAL A 125 -37.01 -8.46 30.28
C VAL A 125 -37.43 -9.70 31.09
N SER A 126 -36.55 -10.33 31.88
CA SER A 126 -36.94 -11.41 32.79
C SER A 126 -37.79 -10.91 33.97
N GLU A 127 -37.42 -9.78 34.58
CA GLU A 127 -38.17 -9.14 35.67
C GLU A 127 -39.59 -8.75 35.21
N LEU A 128 -39.72 -8.15 34.02
CA LEU A 128 -41.03 -7.84 33.42
C LEU A 128 -41.87 -9.09 33.14
N LYS A 129 -41.26 -10.19 32.67
CA LYS A 129 -41.95 -11.48 32.46
C LYS A 129 -42.45 -12.07 33.78
N GLU A 130 -41.67 -11.98 34.84
CA GLU A 130 -42.05 -12.45 36.17
C GLU A 130 -43.22 -11.63 36.76
N ILE A 131 -43.17 -10.29 36.65
CA ILE A 131 -44.27 -9.40 37.03
C ILE A 131 -45.56 -9.78 36.27
N ILE A 132 -45.49 -9.95 34.94
CA ILE A 132 -46.64 -10.35 34.12
C ILE A 132 -47.19 -11.70 34.57
N ASN A 133 -46.33 -12.68 34.87
CA ASN A 133 -46.76 -14.01 35.31
C ASN A 133 -47.45 -13.97 36.69
N ASN A 134 -46.91 -13.18 37.63
CA ASN A 134 -47.49 -13.00 38.97
C ASN A 134 -48.84 -12.25 38.91
N CYS A 135 -48.96 -11.22 38.07
CA CYS A 135 -50.24 -10.58 37.78
C CYS A 135 -51.26 -11.55 37.15
N ARG A 136 -50.81 -12.44 36.25
CA ARG A 136 -51.66 -13.45 35.61
C ARG A 136 -52.21 -14.47 36.62
N SER A 137 -51.40 -14.90 37.60
CA SER A 137 -51.85 -15.75 38.71
C SER A 137 -52.86 -15.05 39.62
N SER A 138 -52.69 -13.75 39.90
CA SER A 138 -53.63 -12.96 40.71
C SER A 138 -55.02 -12.82 40.07
N LEU A 139 -55.08 -12.77 38.74
CA LEU A 139 -56.32 -12.68 37.96
C LEU A 139 -57.12 -14.01 37.89
N VAL A 140 -56.55 -15.13 38.34
CA VAL A 140 -57.25 -16.45 38.34
C VAL A 140 -58.07 -16.66 39.62
N THR A 141 -57.82 -15.90 40.70
CA THR A 141 -58.40 -16.17 42.03
C THR A 141 -59.50 -15.20 42.48
N ASN A 142 -59.75 -14.10 41.77
CA ASN A 142 -60.67 -13.05 42.22
C ASN A 142 -61.88 -12.84 41.28
N ARG A 143 -63.08 -13.14 41.79
CA ARG A 143 -64.37 -13.02 41.08
C ARG A 143 -65.18 -11.88 41.69
N SER A 144 -65.46 -10.81 40.92
CA SER A 144 -66.11 -9.54 41.34
C SER A 144 -65.29 -8.71 42.36
N VAL A 145 -65.42 -7.38 42.55
CA VAL A 145 -66.47 -6.37 42.24
C VAL A 145 -65.78 -5.04 41.78
N PRO A 146 -66.38 -4.17 40.93
CA PRO A 146 -65.79 -2.86 40.58
C PRO A 146 -66.06 -1.75 41.62
N ILE A 147 -65.12 -0.81 41.81
CA ILE A 147 -65.28 0.43 42.59
C ILE A 147 -64.62 1.61 41.87
N THR A 148 -65.17 2.82 42.00
CA THR A 148 -64.71 4.06 41.34
C THR A 148 -64.66 5.24 42.32
N THR A 149 -63.59 6.04 42.25
CA THR A 149 -63.39 7.41 42.81
C THR A 149 -63.62 7.72 44.31
N VAL A 150 -62.58 8.22 44.97
CA VAL A 150 -62.41 9.58 45.59
C VAL A 150 -60.88 9.78 45.79
N LEU A 151 -60.20 10.91 45.53
CA LEU A 151 -60.35 12.33 45.93
C LEU A 151 -60.08 12.57 47.44
N SER A 152 -59.26 13.54 47.90
CA SER A 152 -58.31 14.44 47.22
C SER A 152 -57.52 15.32 48.22
N SER A 153 -56.25 15.66 47.89
CA SER A 153 -55.50 16.88 48.33
C SER A 153 -55.19 17.07 49.82
N THR A 154 -54.23 17.92 50.23
CA THR A 154 -53.20 18.68 49.47
C THR A 154 -51.81 17.99 49.65
N GLU A 155 -50.61 18.48 49.29
CA GLU A 155 -50.05 19.70 48.67
C GLU A 155 -48.65 19.29 48.07
N GLN A 156 -47.77 20.09 47.45
CA GLN A 156 -47.66 21.53 47.11
C GLN A 156 -46.96 21.65 45.73
N GLN A 157 -46.75 22.86 45.20
CA GLN A 157 -46.32 23.06 43.80
C GLN A 157 -45.00 23.83 43.61
N GLN A 158 -44.26 23.36 42.59
CA GLN A 158 -43.55 24.06 41.51
C GLN A 158 -43.77 25.59 41.32
N PRO A 159 -43.00 26.26 40.42
CA PRO A 159 -41.56 26.17 40.09
C PRO A 159 -40.93 27.60 40.10
N PRO A 160 -39.74 27.81 39.50
CA PRO A 160 -39.49 29.12 38.87
C PRO A 160 -38.81 29.07 37.49
N SER A 161 -39.25 29.96 36.60
CA SER A 161 -38.52 30.37 35.40
C SER A 161 -38.17 31.85 35.50
N SER A 162 -36.90 32.21 35.31
CA SER A 162 -36.42 33.60 35.48
C SER A 162 -35.82 34.17 34.20
N ILE A 163 -36.58 35.09 33.59
CA ILE A 163 -36.11 36.37 33.03
C ILE A 163 -35.06 36.31 31.90
N ARG A 164 -35.47 36.73 30.70
CA ARG A 164 -34.55 37.18 29.64
C ARG A 164 -34.04 38.61 29.91
N GLN A 165 -33.00 39.01 29.17
CA GLN A 165 -32.65 40.40 28.84
C GLN A 165 -31.72 41.17 29.82
N ILE A 166 -30.42 41.03 29.60
CA ILE A 166 -29.49 42.19 29.61
C ILE A 166 -29.00 42.40 28.17
N VAL A 167 -28.75 43.66 27.79
CA VAL A 167 -28.65 44.11 26.38
C VAL A 167 -27.40 44.96 26.16
N ARG A 168 -26.61 44.57 25.14
CA ARG A 168 -25.56 45.32 24.44
C ARG A 168 -24.29 45.75 25.21
N GLU A 169 -23.23 45.96 24.40
CA GLU A 169 -22.10 46.89 24.60
C GLU A 169 -21.12 46.59 25.76
N LYS A 170 -19.79 46.56 25.59
CA LYS A 170 -18.87 46.88 24.46
C LYS A 170 -17.73 45.82 24.48
N LEU A 171 -17.20 45.22 23.40
CA LEU A 171 -16.90 45.63 22.01
C LEU A 171 -15.61 46.49 21.90
N HIS A 172 -14.73 46.11 20.94
CA HIS A 172 -13.37 46.62 20.61
C HIS A 172 -12.23 45.97 21.41
N LYS A 173 -11.07 45.56 20.84
CA LYS A 173 -10.47 45.54 19.47
C LYS A 173 -9.49 44.33 19.43
N ARG A 174 -9.03 43.74 18.31
CA ARG A 174 -8.87 44.22 16.91
C ARG A 174 -8.68 43.01 15.96
N SER A 175 -9.22 43.05 14.73
CA SER A 175 -8.77 42.38 13.48
C SER A 175 -8.54 40.85 13.44
N SER A 176 -8.72 40.14 12.31
CA SER A 176 -9.49 40.41 11.07
C SER A 176 -9.75 39.07 10.35
N SER A 177 -10.85 39.02 9.59
CA SER A 177 -11.09 38.40 8.26
C SER A 177 -10.18 37.26 7.72
N ASP A 178 -10.61 36.35 6.83
CA ASP A 178 -11.79 36.31 5.94
C ASP A 178 -12.45 34.92 5.91
N LEU A 179 -13.74 34.86 5.56
CA LEU A 179 -14.50 33.62 5.29
C LEU A 179 -15.34 33.79 4.01
N GLN A 180 -14.67 34.12 2.90
CA GLN A 180 -15.19 34.07 1.54
C GLN A 180 -14.02 33.92 0.57
N GLN A 181 -14.17 33.08 -0.46
CA GLN A 181 -13.08 32.38 -1.17
C GLN A 181 -12.35 31.37 -0.22
N SER A 182 -12.01 30.15 -0.62
CA SER A 182 -11.97 29.55 -1.95
C SER A 182 -12.65 28.16 -2.00
N LEU A 183 -13.57 27.95 -2.95
CA LEU A 183 -13.93 26.63 -3.50
C LEU A 183 -13.30 26.46 -4.90
N SER A 184 -12.22 27.21 -5.17
CA SER A 184 -11.54 27.34 -6.45
C SER A 184 -10.04 27.11 -6.25
N SER A 185 -9.73 25.88 -5.84
CA SER A 185 -8.46 25.15 -6.04
C SER A 185 -8.54 23.84 -5.26
N ILE A 186 -8.77 22.72 -5.95
CA ILE A 186 -8.30 21.42 -5.46
C ILE A 186 -6.80 21.39 -5.76
N ASP A 187 -6.02 21.98 -4.86
CA ASP A 187 -4.57 21.99 -4.95
C ASP A 187 -4.07 20.59 -4.56
N ILE A 188 -3.69 19.78 -5.55
CA ILE A 188 -3.21 18.39 -5.37
C ILE A 188 -1.77 18.43 -4.85
N SER A 189 -1.61 18.98 -3.64
CA SER A 189 -0.33 19.32 -3.01
C SER A 189 -0.36 19.06 -1.49
N THR A 190 -1.13 18.04 -1.08
CA THR A 190 -1.18 17.54 0.30
C THR A 190 -0.87 16.05 0.35
N LYS A 191 0.42 15.74 0.58
CA LYS A 191 0.92 14.45 1.07
C LYS A 191 0.22 13.18 0.51
N ILE A 192 0.66 12.75 -0.66
CA ILE A 192 0.73 11.31 -0.91
C ILE A 192 1.79 10.78 0.05
N ASP A 193 1.41 9.96 1.04
CA ASP A 193 2.38 9.24 1.86
C ASP A 193 3.18 8.29 0.96
N THR A 194 4.49 8.42 0.94
CA THR A 194 5.37 7.71 0.01
C THR A 194 5.66 6.27 0.47
N ASN A 195 4.60 5.46 0.55
CA ASN A 195 4.63 4.00 0.56
C ASN A 195 3.47 3.50 -0.33
N VAL A 196 3.73 3.50 -1.64
CA VAL A 196 2.74 3.30 -2.71
C VAL A 196 3.24 2.24 -3.71
N ASP A 197 3.92 1.21 -3.21
CA ASP A 197 4.38 0.07 -4.03
C ASP A 197 3.30 -1.03 -4.19
N ASP A 198 2.15 -0.92 -3.50
CA ASP A 198 1.01 -1.86 -3.61
C ASP A 198 -0.36 -1.14 -3.58
N TRP A 199 -0.41 0.11 -4.07
CA TRP A 199 -1.68 0.69 -4.54
C TRP A 199 -1.70 0.54 -6.07
N PRO A 200 -2.80 0.06 -6.69
CA PRO A 200 -2.86 -0.11 -8.14
C PRO A 200 -2.58 1.23 -8.82
N MET A 201 -1.62 1.24 -9.76
CA MET A 201 -1.20 2.45 -10.48
C MET A 201 -2.41 3.20 -11.03
N VAL A 202 -2.76 4.33 -10.38
CA VAL A 202 -3.89 5.16 -10.82
C VAL A 202 -3.55 5.70 -12.20
N ASP A 203 -4.44 5.50 -13.18
CA ASP A 203 -4.24 6.10 -14.49
C ASP A 203 -4.34 7.63 -14.38
N ASN A 204 -3.17 8.26 -14.46
CA ASN A 204 -2.98 9.70 -14.40
C ASN A 204 -3.54 10.42 -15.64
N VAL A 205 -3.88 9.69 -16.71
CA VAL A 205 -4.62 10.19 -17.86
C VAL A 205 -6.12 10.20 -17.53
N LEU A 206 -6.70 9.04 -17.16
CA LEU A 206 -8.11 8.93 -16.74
C LEU A 206 -8.47 9.91 -15.61
N LEU A 207 -7.64 10.03 -14.57
CA LEU A 207 -7.86 10.97 -13.46
C LEU A 207 -7.90 12.43 -13.91
N ARG A 208 -7.07 12.80 -14.90
CA ARG A 208 -7.03 14.15 -15.48
C ARG A 208 -8.21 14.42 -16.41
N GLU A 209 -8.69 13.39 -17.10
CA GLU A 209 -9.92 13.46 -17.90
C GLU A 209 -11.16 13.59 -17.01
N PHE A 210 -11.21 12.83 -15.90
CA PHE A 210 -12.24 12.94 -14.86
C PHE A 210 -12.30 14.33 -14.23
N ALA A 211 -11.17 14.88 -13.76
CA ALA A 211 -11.15 16.20 -13.12
C ALA A 211 -11.68 17.33 -14.05
N ARG A 212 -11.37 17.25 -15.35
CA ARG A 212 -11.91 18.18 -16.37
C ARG A 212 -13.40 18.00 -16.65
N TRP A 213 -13.94 16.81 -16.39
CA TRP A 213 -15.38 16.55 -16.44
C TRP A 213 -16.08 16.98 -15.15
N GLU A 214 -15.43 16.87 -13.98
CA GLU A 214 -15.93 17.36 -12.70
C GLU A 214 -16.12 18.88 -12.69
N GLU A 215 -15.25 19.64 -13.36
CA GLU A 215 -15.42 21.09 -13.59
C GLU A 215 -16.73 21.44 -14.34
N LYS A 216 -17.24 20.54 -15.19
CA LYS A 216 -18.49 20.73 -15.95
C LYS A 216 -19.19 19.38 -16.27
N PRO A 217 -19.88 18.78 -15.29
CA PRO A 217 -20.45 17.45 -15.45
C PRO A 217 -21.47 17.40 -16.58
N SER A 218 -21.37 16.38 -17.42
CA SER A 218 -22.22 16.18 -18.59
C SER A 218 -22.30 14.70 -18.96
N ILE A 219 -23.48 14.23 -19.33
CA ILE A 219 -23.77 12.78 -19.50
C ILE A 219 -23.71 12.29 -20.96
N GLY A 220 -23.62 13.23 -21.92
CA GLY A 220 -23.61 12.91 -23.34
C GLY A 220 -22.32 12.20 -23.76
N LYS A 221 -22.45 11.15 -24.58
CA LYS A 221 -21.34 10.34 -25.08
C LYS A 221 -20.10 11.13 -25.51
N ASP A 222 -20.30 12.20 -26.28
CA ASP A 222 -19.23 13.01 -26.85
C ASP A 222 -19.06 14.39 -26.15
N SER A 223 -19.59 14.57 -24.93
CA SER A 223 -19.50 15.85 -24.19
C SER A 223 -18.16 16.08 -23.48
N SER A 224 -17.39 15.01 -23.23
CA SER A 224 -16.00 15.09 -22.79
C SER A 224 -15.22 13.84 -23.23
N VAL A 225 -13.88 13.92 -23.23
CA VAL A 225 -13.01 12.76 -23.51
C VAL A 225 -13.24 11.63 -22.49
N PHE A 226 -13.45 12.00 -21.22
CA PHE A 226 -13.79 11.07 -20.14
C PHE A 226 -15.09 10.29 -20.45
N MET A 227 -16.16 10.97 -20.84
CA MET A 227 -17.42 10.31 -21.18
C MET A 227 -17.24 9.41 -22.41
N HIS A 228 -16.58 9.89 -23.47
CA HIS A 228 -16.38 9.07 -24.68
C HIS A 228 -15.67 7.76 -24.34
N ARG A 229 -14.64 7.83 -23.48
CA ARG A 229 -13.91 6.66 -22.97
C ARG A 229 -14.83 5.72 -22.19
N VAL A 230 -15.56 6.19 -21.18
CA VAL A 230 -16.52 5.39 -20.38
C VAL A 230 -17.58 4.73 -21.27
N TYR A 231 -18.11 5.43 -22.27
CA TYR A 231 -19.04 4.82 -23.22
C TYR A 231 -18.39 3.71 -24.05
N SER A 232 -17.13 3.86 -24.48
CA SER A 232 -16.43 2.84 -25.28
C SER A 232 -15.84 1.67 -24.50
N GLU A 233 -15.37 1.89 -23.26
CA GLU A 233 -14.64 0.90 -22.46
C GLU A 233 -15.56 0.16 -21.47
N ASP A 234 -16.57 0.84 -20.89
CA ASP A 234 -17.48 0.24 -19.90
C ASP A 234 -18.88 -0.05 -20.47
N ILE A 235 -19.55 0.96 -21.05
CA ILE A 235 -20.99 0.89 -21.35
C ILE A 235 -21.29 0.04 -22.59
N LEU A 236 -20.68 0.35 -23.74
CA LEU A 236 -20.99 -0.34 -25.00
C LEU A 236 -20.63 -1.84 -25.00
N PRO A 237 -19.52 -2.30 -24.38
CA PRO A 237 -19.26 -3.74 -24.23
C PRO A 237 -20.40 -4.47 -23.49
N CYS A 238 -20.94 -3.87 -22.42
CA CYS A 238 -22.07 -4.43 -21.67
C CYS A 238 -23.39 -4.50 -22.45
N LEU A 239 -23.51 -3.78 -23.57
CA LEU A 239 -24.69 -3.75 -24.43
C LEU A 239 -24.48 -4.52 -25.76
N THR A 240 -23.45 -5.35 -25.85
CA THR A 240 -23.17 -6.18 -27.04
C THR A 240 -24.08 -7.42 -27.09
N PHE A 241 -25.36 -7.23 -27.38
CA PHE A 241 -26.35 -8.30 -27.51
C PHE A 241 -26.47 -8.81 -28.96
N PRO A 242 -26.88 -10.07 -29.19
CA PRO A 242 -27.17 -10.59 -30.53
C PRO A 242 -28.30 -9.85 -31.28
N ASN A 243 -29.11 -9.07 -30.57
CA ASN A 243 -30.13 -8.20 -31.13
C ASN A 243 -29.72 -6.72 -30.96
N ALA A 244 -29.18 -6.14 -32.03
CA ALA A 244 -28.70 -4.75 -32.06
C ALA A 244 -29.83 -3.70 -31.94
N ASP A 245 -31.05 -4.02 -32.39
CA ASP A 245 -32.21 -3.13 -32.22
C ASP A 245 -32.61 -3.04 -30.74
N LEU A 246 -32.43 -4.12 -29.98
CA LEU A 246 -32.70 -4.16 -28.55
C LEU A 246 -31.62 -3.42 -27.75
N SER A 247 -30.34 -3.62 -28.04
CA SER A 247 -29.26 -2.89 -27.35
C SER A 247 -29.34 -1.38 -27.60
N SER A 248 -29.64 -0.96 -28.83
CA SER A 248 -29.86 0.45 -29.18
C SER A 248 -31.03 1.05 -28.39
N LYS A 249 -32.18 0.37 -28.32
CA LYS A 249 -33.35 0.82 -27.53
C LYS A 249 -33.05 0.88 -26.03
N ILE A 250 -32.30 -0.09 -25.49
CA ILE A 250 -31.88 -0.09 -24.08
C ILE A 250 -30.95 1.10 -23.81
N LEU A 251 -29.96 1.35 -24.66
CA LEU A 251 -29.05 2.50 -24.53
C LEU A 251 -29.82 3.82 -24.50
N THR A 252 -30.68 4.07 -25.50
CA THR A 252 -31.48 5.30 -25.55
C THR A 252 -32.43 5.43 -24.36
N ALA A 253 -33.03 4.34 -23.88
CA ALA A 253 -33.87 4.38 -22.68
C ALA A 253 -33.06 4.68 -21.40
N ILE A 254 -31.81 4.21 -21.30
CA ILE A 254 -30.90 4.56 -20.19
C ILE A 254 -30.51 6.05 -20.27
N GLU A 255 -30.14 6.55 -21.46
CA GLU A 255 -29.77 7.95 -21.70
C GLU A 255 -30.90 8.94 -21.35
N HIS A 256 -32.16 8.54 -21.52
CA HIS A 256 -33.35 9.33 -21.18
C HIS A 256 -33.92 9.02 -19.78
N ASN A 257 -33.36 8.03 -19.07
CA ASN A 257 -33.83 7.53 -17.77
C ASN A 257 -35.29 6.99 -17.78
N ASP A 258 -35.69 6.38 -18.89
CA ASP A 258 -37.02 5.77 -19.13
C ASP A 258 -37.08 4.26 -18.83
N VAL A 259 -36.05 3.69 -18.19
CA VAL A 259 -35.97 2.24 -17.91
C VAL A 259 -36.80 1.85 -16.69
N THR A 260 -37.79 0.98 -16.89
CA THR A 260 -38.50 0.26 -15.82
C THR A 260 -38.16 -1.23 -15.86
N MET A 261 -38.13 -1.86 -14.68
CA MET A 261 -37.90 -3.31 -14.52
C MET A 261 -39.02 -3.93 -13.71
N GLU A 262 -39.76 -4.87 -14.30
CA GLU A 262 -40.83 -5.62 -13.64
C GLU A 262 -40.37 -7.06 -13.34
N THR A 263 -40.80 -7.62 -12.22
CA THR A 263 -40.49 -9.00 -11.84
C THR A 263 -41.27 -10.00 -12.68
N CYS A 264 -40.65 -10.47 -13.77
CA CYS A 264 -41.11 -11.58 -14.59
C CYS A 264 -41.40 -12.82 -13.72
N HIS A 265 -42.68 -13.11 -13.49
CA HIS A 265 -43.12 -14.37 -12.88
C HIS A 265 -43.17 -15.44 -13.97
N MET A 266 -42.16 -16.31 -14.01
CA MET A 266 -42.16 -17.46 -14.93
C MET A 266 -43.36 -18.35 -14.64
N ARG A 267 -44.33 -18.37 -15.57
CA ARG A 267 -45.37 -19.39 -15.57
C ARG A 267 -44.73 -20.68 -16.04
N THR A 268 -44.66 -21.67 -15.15
CA THR A 268 -44.45 -23.06 -15.55
C THR A 268 -45.48 -23.40 -16.63
N ILE A 269 -45.02 -23.93 -17.76
CA ILE A 269 -45.93 -24.45 -18.78
C ILE A 269 -46.40 -25.79 -18.25
N ASP A 270 -47.62 -25.85 -17.72
CA ASP A 270 -48.22 -27.11 -17.28
C ASP A 270 -48.35 -28.06 -18.47
N GLU A 271 -47.63 -29.18 -18.43
CA GLU A 271 -47.74 -30.28 -19.41
C GLU A 271 -49.07 -31.02 -19.22
N ASN A 272 -50.16 -30.38 -19.67
CA ASN A 272 -51.51 -30.94 -19.68
C ASN A 272 -52.25 -30.60 -20.99
N MET A 273 -51.59 -30.84 -22.13
CA MET A 273 -52.29 -31.01 -23.40
C MET A 273 -52.63 -32.49 -23.58
N LYS A 274 -53.91 -32.78 -23.79
CA LYS A 274 -54.54 -34.11 -23.68
C LYS A 274 -55.18 -34.52 -25.01
#